data_AF-A0A7X7JXP1-F1
#
_entry.id   AF-A0A7X7JXP1-F1
#
_cell.length_a   1.000
_cell.length_b   1.000
_cell.length_c   1.000
_cell.angle_alpha   90.00
_cell.angle_beta   90.00
_cell.angle_gamma   90.00
#
_symmetry.space_group_name_H-M   'P 1'
#
loop_
_entity.id
_entity.type
_entity.pdbx_description
1 polymer ?
#
loop_
_entity_poly.entity_id
_entity_poly.type
_entity_poly.pdbx_seq_one_letter_code
_entity_poly.pdbx_strand_id
1 'polypeptide(L)'
;MSERDGQYLLLPAADAFLQRVDFAGGDTARRWRPASELEDVVLDPEHRFGAPTIAGIRTRTLCEAVRDTDDVDATADLYGLTPQQVHQALAFEELQRSRAA
;
A
#
# COMPACT_ATOMS: atom_id res chain seq x y z
N MET A 1 4.85 3.32 -27.50
CA MET A 1 6.29 3.22 -27.16
C MET A 1 6.76 4.62 -26.85
N SER A 2 7.41 4.86 -25.71
CA SER A 2 7.98 6.19 -25.41
C SER A 2 9.43 6.21 -25.88
N GLU A 3 9.84 7.29 -26.57
CA GLU A 3 11.18 7.46 -27.12
C GLU A 3 11.64 8.90 -26.87
N ARG A 4 12.89 9.08 -26.45
CA ARG A 4 13.59 10.38 -26.44
C ARG A 4 14.97 10.21 -27.01
N ASP A 5 15.32 11.02 -28.01
CA ASP A 5 16.65 11.05 -28.65
C ASP A 5 17.14 9.66 -29.12
N GLY A 6 16.24 8.82 -29.64
CA GLY A 6 16.56 7.46 -30.10
C GLY A 6 16.68 6.41 -28.99
N GLN A 7 16.41 6.77 -27.74
CA GLN A 7 16.39 5.83 -26.61
C GLN A 7 14.95 5.45 -26.25
N TYR A 8 14.71 4.15 -26.11
CA TYR A 8 13.43 3.64 -25.61
C TYR A 8 13.30 3.89 -24.11
N LEU A 9 12.20 4.51 -23.73
CA LEU A 9 11.86 4.77 -22.33
C LEU A 9 10.68 3.91 -21.90
N LEU A 10 10.62 3.66 -20.60
CA LEU A 10 9.42 3.14 -19.98
C LEU A 10 8.24 4.08 -20.24
N LEU A 11 7.07 3.48 -20.38
CA LEU A 11 5.83 4.25 -20.34
C LEU A 11 5.70 4.89 -18.94
N PRO A 12 5.10 6.10 -18.82
CA PRO A 12 4.92 6.74 -17.52
C PRO A 12 4.27 5.85 -16.46
N ALA A 13 3.31 5.01 -16.86
CA ALA A 13 2.67 4.05 -15.96
C ALA A 13 3.61 2.94 -15.46
N ALA A 14 4.53 2.47 -16.30
CA ALA A 14 5.53 1.48 -15.91
C ALA A 14 6.59 2.09 -14.98
N ASP A 15 7.02 3.31 -15.26
CA ASP A 15 7.95 4.04 -14.40
C ASP A 15 7.34 4.32 -13.01
N ALA A 16 6.10 4.83 -12.97
CA ALA A 16 5.35 5.05 -11.72
C ALA A 16 5.08 3.75 -10.93
N PHE A 17 5.00 2.60 -11.60
CA PHE A 17 4.95 1.30 -10.92
C PHE A 17 6.29 0.96 -10.27
N LEU A 18 7.39 1.07 -11.01
CA LEU A 18 8.73 0.74 -10.48
C LEU A 18 9.15 1.65 -9.32
N GLN A 19 8.76 2.93 -9.34
CA GLN A 19 9.00 3.85 -8.24
C GLN A 19 8.35 3.43 -6.91
N ARG A 20 7.35 2.54 -6.95
CA ARG A 20 6.67 2.02 -5.76
C ARG A 20 7.20 0.68 -5.26
N VAL A 21 8.19 0.12 -5.94
CA VAL A 21 8.83 -1.15 -5.57
C VAL A 21 10.14 -0.84 -4.84
N ASP A 22 10.28 -1.38 -3.63
CA ASP A 22 11.55 -1.35 -2.91
C ASP A 22 12.37 -2.58 -3.33
N PHE A 23 13.58 -2.37 -3.84
CA PHE A 23 14.48 -3.45 -4.28
C PHE A 23 15.57 -3.74 -3.23
N ALA A 24 15.84 -5.01 -2.97
CA ALA A 24 17.00 -5.49 -2.25
C ALA A 24 18.14 -5.75 -3.23
N GLY A 25 19.36 -5.29 -2.91
CA GLY A 25 20.55 -5.50 -3.75
C GLY A 25 20.51 -4.82 -5.12
N GLY A 26 19.46 -4.06 -5.44
CA GLY A 26 19.28 -3.35 -6.70
C GLY A 26 18.61 -4.16 -7.81
N ASP A 27 18.38 -5.46 -7.63
CA ASP A 27 17.84 -6.36 -8.67
C ASP A 27 16.65 -7.22 -8.23
N THR A 28 16.42 -7.35 -6.92
CA THR A 28 15.41 -8.24 -6.37
C THR A 28 14.30 -7.44 -5.71
N ALA A 29 13.07 -7.54 -6.22
CA ALA A 29 11.92 -6.87 -5.62
C ALA A 29 11.66 -7.44 -4.20
N ARG A 30 11.72 -6.57 -3.19
CA ARG A 30 11.53 -6.97 -1.78
C ARG A 30 10.11 -6.75 -1.31
N ARG A 31 9.54 -5.59 -1.60
CA ARG A 31 8.19 -5.19 -1.21
C ARG A 31 7.70 -4.07 -2.12
N TRP A 32 6.40 -3.80 -2.13
CA TRP A 32 5.85 -2.76 -2.98
C TRP A 32 4.62 -2.09 -2.37
N ARG A 33 4.33 -0.87 -2.84
CA ARG A 33 3.14 -0.09 -2.48
C ARG A 33 2.09 -0.19 -3.60
N PRO A 34 0.83 -0.50 -3.30
CA PRO A 34 -0.16 -0.86 -4.33
C PRO A 34 -0.71 0.34 -5.10
N ALA A 35 -0.65 1.55 -4.53
CA ALA A 35 -1.04 2.80 -5.16
C ALA A 35 -0.19 3.97 -4.63
N SER A 36 -0.07 5.04 -5.41
CA SER A 36 0.67 6.25 -5.02
C SER A 36 0.02 6.98 -3.85
N GLU A 37 -1.30 6.96 -3.79
CA GLU A 37 -2.11 7.64 -2.78
C GLU A 37 -2.19 6.85 -1.46
N LEU A 38 -1.67 5.61 -1.46
CA LEU A 38 -1.71 4.67 -0.34
C LEU A 38 -0.27 4.31 0.08
N GLU A 39 0.55 5.33 0.30
CA GLU A 39 2.00 5.19 0.50
C GLU A 39 2.40 4.40 1.75
N ASP A 40 1.52 4.37 2.76
CA ASP A 40 1.73 3.61 3.99
C ASP A 40 1.38 2.13 3.82
N VAL A 41 0.60 1.77 2.79
CA VAL A 41 0.19 0.38 2.53
C VAL A 41 1.32 -0.35 1.82
N VAL A 42 1.87 -1.35 2.49
CA VAL A 42 2.99 -2.15 2.00
C VAL A 42 2.58 -3.62 1.87
N LEU A 43 2.93 -4.22 0.73
CA LEU A 43 2.86 -5.66 0.49
C LEU A 43 4.30 -6.20 0.48
N ASP A 44 4.62 -7.02 1.47
CA ASP A 44 5.95 -7.59 1.67
C ASP A 44 5.81 -9.12 1.82
N PRO A 45 6.32 -9.93 0.86
CA PRO A 45 6.16 -11.38 0.89
C PRO A 45 6.73 -12.06 2.15
N GLU A 46 7.75 -11.48 2.77
CA GLU A 46 8.37 -12.00 4.00
C GLU A 46 7.55 -11.68 5.25
N HIS A 47 6.62 -10.72 5.15
CA HIS A 47 5.76 -10.29 6.25
C HIS A 47 4.30 -10.63 5.98
N ARG A 48 3.68 -11.38 6.89
CA ARG A 48 2.25 -11.74 6.78
C ARG A 48 1.87 -12.38 5.44
N PHE A 49 2.82 -13.04 4.76
CA PHE A 49 2.66 -13.66 3.45
C PHE A 49 2.22 -12.69 2.35
N GLY A 50 2.75 -11.46 2.34
CA GLY A 50 2.40 -10.45 1.33
C GLY A 50 1.03 -9.82 1.51
N ALA A 51 0.36 -10.08 2.64
CA ALA A 51 -0.88 -9.39 2.97
C ALA A 51 -0.62 -7.87 3.09
N PRO A 52 -1.56 -7.01 2.67
CA PRO A 52 -1.42 -5.57 2.79
C PRO A 52 -1.34 -5.14 4.25
N THR A 53 -0.35 -4.32 4.59
CA THR A 53 -0.10 -3.85 5.95
C THR A 53 0.24 -2.38 6.01
N ILE A 54 -0.06 -1.76 7.15
CA ILE A 54 0.46 -0.46 7.57
C ILE A 54 1.18 -0.65 8.89
N ALA A 55 2.44 -0.25 8.97
CA ALA A 55 3.32 -0.48 10.13
C ALA A 55 3.29 -1.95 10.65
N GLY A 56 3.15 -2.92 9.74
CA GLY A 56 3.09 -4.35 10.08
C GLY A 56 1.73 -4.88 10.55
N ILE A 57 0.72 -4.01 10.67
CA ILE A 57 -0.67 -4.37 11.01
C ILE A 57 -1.45 -4.53 9.70
N ARG A 58 -2.25 -5.60 9.59
CA ARG A 58 -3.06 -5.84 8.38
C ARG A 58 -4.10 -4.74 8.20
N THR A 59 -4.26 -4.23 6.99
CA THR A 59 -5.29 -3.23 6.64
C THR A 59 -6.70 -3.69 7.06
N ARG A 60 -7.00 -4.97 6.86
CA ARG A 60 -8.24 -5.59 7.31
C ARG A 60 -8.46 -5.54 8.82
N THR A 61 -7.41 -5.76 9.61
CA THR A 61 -7.48 -5.67 11.08
C THR A 61 -7.81 -4.25 11.52
N LEU A 62 -7.25 -3.24 10.87
CA LEU A 62 -7.59 -1.84 11.13
C LEU A 62 -9.04 -1.53 10.76
N CYS A 63 -9.55 -2.07 9.65
CA CYS A 63 -10.96 -1.90 9.26
C CYS A 63 -11.92 -2.56 10.25
N GLU A 64 -11.56 -3.72 10.79
CA GLU A 64 -12.33 -4.40 11.84
C GLU A 64 -12.31 -3.57 13.13
N ALA A 65 -11.15 -3.06 13.54
CA ALA A 65 -11.04 -2.21 14.72
C ALA A 65 -11.88 -0.93 14.61
N VAL A 66 -11.85 -0.23 13.47
CA VAL A 66 -12.70 0.96 13.26
C VAL A 66 -14.19 0.63 13.35
N ARG A 67 -14.62 -0.55 12.89
CA ARG A 67 -16.02 -0.98 13.03
C ARG A 67 -16.41 -1.26 14.48
N ASP A 68 -15.48 -1.76 15.28
CA ASP A 68 -15.72 -2.07 16.69
C ASP A 68 -15.69 -0.80 17.56
N THR A 69 -14.82 0.17 17.25
CA THR A 69 -14.73 1.43 17.98
C THR A 69 -15.71 2.50 17.50
N ASP A 70 -16.16 2.40 16.25
CA ASP A 70 -16.85 3.46 15.50
C ASP A 70 -16.06 4.79 15.46
N ASP A 71 -14.73 4.71 15.57
CA ASP A 71 -13.84 5.88 15.71
C ASP A 71 -12.43 5.59 15.15
N VAL A 72 -12.02 6.42 14.18
CA VAL A 72 -10.71 6.36 13.52
C VAL A 72 -9.59 6.85 14.42
N ASP A 73 -9.79 7.93 15.17
CA ASP A 73 -8.77 8.49 16.06
C ASP A 73 -8.51 7.52 17.22
N ALA A 74 -9.57 6.96 17.82
CA ALA A 74 -9.43 5.93 18.84
C ALA A 74 -8.71 4.67 18.33
N THR A 75 -8.96 4.27 17.08
CA THR A 75 -8.23 3.16 16.45
C THR A 75 -6.77 3.51 16.22
N ALA A 76 -6.47 4.72 15.75
CA ALA A 76 -5.11 5.18 15.52
C ALA A 76 -4.31 5.15 16.84
N ASP A 77 -4.88 5.66 17.92
CA ASP A 77 -4.28 5.63 19.25
C ASP A 77 -4.04 4.20 19.76
N LEU A 78 -5.02 3.31 19.58
CA LEU A 78 -4.93 1.90 20.00
C LEU A 78 -3.75 1.17 19.35
N TYR A 79 -3.45 1.48 18.09
CA TYR A 79 -2.42 0.82 17.31
C TYR A 79 -1.12 1.64 17.18
N GLY A 80 -1.05 2.84 17.78
CA GLY A 80 0.10 3.73 17.67
C GLY A 80 0.34 4.24 16.25
N LEU A 81 -0.73 4.51 15.51
CA LEU A 81 -0.72 5.01 14.13
C LEU A 81 -1.18 6.46 14.07
N THR A 82 -1.08 7.07 12.90
CA THR A 82 -1.79 8.31 12.60
C THR A 82 -3.21 8.03 12.10
N PRO A 83 -4.17 8.96 12.28
CA PRO A 83 -5.51 8.84 11.67
C PRO A 83 -5.44 8.65 10.14
N GLN A 84 -4.49 9.34 9.49
CA GLN A 84 -4.27 9.22 8.05
C GLN A 84 -3.87 7.79 7.63
N GLN A 85 -3.04 7.13 8.42
CA GLN A 85 -2.67 5.72 8.20
C GLN A 85 -3.90 4.81 8.30
N VAL A 86 -4.76 5.02 9.30
CA VAL A 86 -6.00 4.25 9.43
C VAL A 86 -6.93 4.52 8.23
N HIS A 87 -7.06 5.76 7.79
CA HIS A 87 -7.82 6.11 6.58
C HIS A 87 -7.28 5.43 5.31
N GLN A 88 -5.96 5.35 5.13
CA GLN A 88 -5.37 4.63 4.00
C GLN A 88 -5.69 3.13 4.03
N ALA A 89 -5.73 2.50 5.21
CA ALA A 89 -6.17 1.11 5.34
C ALA A 89 -7.64 0.93 4.90
N LEU A 90 -8.53 1.82 5.34
CA LEU A 90 -9.94 1.82 4.94
C LEU A 90 -10.11 2.00 3.43
N ALA A 91 -9.40 2.97 2.85
CA ALA A 91 -9.44 3.26 1.42
C ALA A 91 -8.92 2.08 0.58
N PHE A 92 -7.86 1.42 1.04
CA PHE A 92 -7.33 0.23 0.37
C PHE A 92 -8.36 -0.91 0.34
N GLU A 93 -8.98 -1.24 1.48
CA GLU A 93 -9.96 -2.34 1.57
C GLU A 93 -11.24 -2.05 0.75
N GLU A 94 -11.67 -0.79 0.69
CA GLU A 94 -12.80 -0.40 -0.18
C GLU A 94 -12.44 -0.55 -1.66
N LEU A 95 -11.25 -0.13 -2.07
CA LEU A 95 -10.75 -0.34 -3.43
C LEU A 95 -10.66 -1.83 -3.79
N GLN A 96 -10.22 -2.70 -2.87
CA GLN A 96 -10.20 -4.14 -3.12
C GLN A 96 -11.60 -4.71 -3.28
N ARG A 97 -12.56 -4.25 -2.47
CA ARG A 97 -13.96 -4.70 -2.58
C ARG A 97 -14.57 -4.30 -3.91
N SER A 98 -14.35 -3.05 -4.37
CA SER A 98 -14.91 -2.57 -5.64
C SER A 98 -14.34 -3.29 -6.86
N ARG A 99 -13.11 -3.79 -6.78
CA ARG A 99 -12.47 -4.59 -7.84
C ARG A 99 -12.92 -6.04 -7.88
N ALA A 100 -13.48 -6.55 -6.79
CA ALA A 100 -13.96 -7.93 -6.67
C ALA A 100 -15.46 -8.09 -7.01
N ALA A 101 -16.20 -6.99 -7.14
CA ALA A 101 -17.61 -6.93 -7.55
C ALA A 101 -17.75 -6.84 -9.07
#